data_AF-X8CHH1-F1
#
_entry.id   AF-X8CHH1-F1
#
_cell.length_a   1.000
_cell.length_b   1.000
_cell.length_c   1.000
_cell.angle_alpha   90.00
_cell.angle_beta   90.00
_cell.angle_gamma   90.00
#
_symmetry.space_group_name_H-M   'P 1'
#
loop_
_entity.id
_entity.type
_entity.pdbx_description
1 polymer ?
#
loop_
_entity_poly.entity_id
_entity_poly.type
_entity_poly.pdbx_seq_one_letter_code
_entity_poly.pdbx_strand_id
1 'polypeptide(L)'
;MKIAFARLAQAISGFELELHTESGLQYDDWTMRRPETVDLIGREPGYRYLRARGNSIEGGTSEILRNTIAERVLGLPPEHRVDKHVAWKDLER
;
A
#
# COMPACT_ATOMS: atom_id res chain seq x y z
N MET A 1 -9.19 -6.41 -6.91
CA MET A 1 -8.80 -6.99 -5.60
C MET A 1 -7.80 -6.13 -4.82
N LYS A 2 -6.61 -5.80 -5.34
CA LYS A 2 -5.54 -5.09 -4.60
C LYS A 2 -5.96 -3.77 -3.93
N ILE A 3 -6.59 -2.85 -4.67
CA ILE A 3 -7.01 -1.55 -4.14
C ILE A 3 -7.99 -1.72 -2.97
N ALA A 4 -8.95 -2.63 -3.12
CA ALA A 4 -9.93 -2.92 -2.08
C ALA A 4 -9.24 -3.48 -0.83
N PHE A 5 -8.32 -4.43 -1.00
CA PHE A 5 -7.54 -4.98 0.10
C PHE A 5 -6.72 -3.90 0.82
N ALA A 6 -6.01 -3.03 0.09
CA ALA A 6 -5.21 -1.97 0.70
C ALA A 6 -6.07 -1.01 1.55
N ARG A 7 -7.24 -0.61 1.03
CA ARG A 7 -8.17 0.26 1.77
C ARG A 7 -8.74 -0.44 3.00
N LEU A 8 -9.17 -1.69 2.86
CA LEU A 8 -9.74 -2.46 3.98
C LEU A 8 -8.70 -2.72 5.06
N ALA A 9 -7.48 -3.13 4.71
CA ALA A 9 -6.41 -3.37 5.67
C ALA A 9 -6.08 -2.10 6.47
N GLN A 10 -6.05 -0.93 5.84
CA GLN A 10 -5.83 0.35 6.51
C GLN A 10 -7.00 0.73 7.43
N ALA A 11 -8.24 0.54 6.98
CA ALA A 11 -9.41 0.85 7.79
C ALA A 11 -9.53 -0.08 9.00
N ILE A 12 -9.34 -1.39 8.80
CA ILE A 12 -9.43 -2.40 9.86
C ILE A 12 -8.33 -2.20 10.90
N SER A 13 -7.08 -2.02 10.47
CA SER A 13 -5.97 -1.81 11.41
C SER A 13 -6.06 -0.46 12.14
N GLY A 14 -6.58 0.59 11.49
CA GLY A 14 -6.86 1.86 12.15
C GLY A 14 -7.96 1.72 13.21
N PHE A 15 -9.04 1.01 12.89
CA PHE A 15 -10.10 0.74 13.85
C PHE A 15 -9.60 -0.13 15.03
N GLU A 16 -8.72 -1.10 14.76
CA GLU A 16 -8.09 -1.90 15.81
C GLU A 16 -7.29 -1.04 16.79
N LEU A 17 -6.55 -0.02 16.31
CA LEU A 17 -5.90 0.93 17.22
C LEU A 17 -6.89 1.64 18.12
N GLU A 18 -8.00 2.12 17.57
CA GLU A 18 -9.04 2.82 18.33
C GLU A 18 -9.65 1.91 19.41
N LEU A 19 -9.93 0.64 19.08
CA LEU A 19 -10.43 -0.36 20.04
C LEU A 19 -9.47 -0.61 21.20
N HIS A 20 -8.16 -0.57 20.95
CA HIS A 20 -7.12 -0.79 21.95
C HIS A 20 -6.69 0.48 22.71
N THR A 21 -7.19 1.65 22.32
CA THR A 21 -6.94 2.92 22.99
C THR A 21 -5.43 3.18 23.19
N GLU A 22 -4.97 3.48 24.40
CA GLU A 22 -3.55 3.74 24.70
C GLU A 22 -2.64 2.53 24.41
N SER A 23 -3.12 1.30 24.66
CA SER A 23 -2.34 0.10 24.39
C SER A 23 -2.11 -0.13 22.89
N GLY A 24 -3.01 0.36 22.03
CA GLY A 24 -2.84 0.28 20.58
C GLY A 24 -1.69 1.13 20.08
N LEU A 25 -1.33 2.21 20.78
CA LEU A 25 -0.25 3.12 20.39
C LEU A 25 1.15 2.56 20.67
N GLN A 26 1.24 1.40 21.34
CA GLN A 26 2.50 0.73 21.62
C GLN A 26 3.00 -0.06 20.39
N TYR A 27 4.30 -0.29 20.36
CA TYR A 27 4.96 -1.09 19.34
C TYR A 27 5.79 -2.17 20.04
N ASP A 28 5.58 -3.40 19.62
CA ASP A 28 6.02 -4.64 20.27
C ASP A 28 7.55 -4.81 20.30
N ASP A 29 8.25 -4.49 19.21
CA ASP A 29 9.68 -4.77 19.07
C ASP A 29 10.36 -3.82 18.06
N TRP A 30 11.33 -3.03 18.54
CA TRP A 30 12.13 -2.08 17.77
C TRP A 30 13.46 -2.63 17.25
N THR A 31 13.74 -3.93 17.45
CA THR A 31 15.01 -4.52 17.04
C THR A 31 15.16 -4.46 15.52
N MET A 32 16.30 -3.96 15.04
CA MET A 32 16.63 -3.96 13.62
C MET A 32 16.95 -5.37 13.16
N ARG A 33 15.96 -6.06 12.57
CA ARG A 33 16.06 -7.43 12.07
C ARG A 33 15.49 -7.57 10.68
N ARG A 34 16.06 -8.49 9.89
CA ARG A 34 15.46 -8.93 8.63
C ARG A 34 14.35 -9.95 8.95
N PRO A 35 13.08 -9.70 8.56
CA PRO A 35 12.04 -10.70 8.72
C PRO A 35 12.32 -11.92 7.84
N GLU A 36 12.20 -13.12 8.41
CA GLU A 36 12.32 -14.39 7.67
C GLU A 36 10.98 -14.82 7.05
N THR A 37 9.87 -14.39 7.66
CA THR A 37 8.51 -14.68 7.23
C THR A 37 7.73 -13.39 7.02
N VAL A 38 6.70 -13.47 6.16
CA VAL A 38 5.70 -12.41 6.04
C VAL A 38 4.62 -12.66 7.07
N ASP A 39 4.44 -11.71 7.98
CA ASP A 39 3.34 -11.72 8.94
C ASP A 39 2.46 -10.48 8.75
N LEU A 40 1.19 -10.73 8.43
CA LEU A 40 0.18 -9.70 8.19
C LEU A 40 -0.81 -9.55 9.35
N ILE A 41 -0.84 -10.50 10.31
CA ILE A 41 -1.89 -10.58 11.34
C ILE A 41 -1.37 -10.89 12.75
N GLY A 42 -0.18 -11.47 12.90
CA GLY A 42 0.31 -12.06 14.15
C GLY A 42 1.09 -11.13 15.08
N ARG A 43 1.32 -9.87 14.68
CA ARG A 43 1.96 -8.84 15.53
C ARG A 43 0.95 -7.89 16.16
N GLU A 44 1.43 -7.05 17.07
CA GLU A 44 0.58 -6.11 17.81
C GLU A 44 -0.12 -5.07 16.89
N PRO A 45 -1.24 -4.48 17.35
CA PRO A 45 -2.00 -3.47 16.60
C PRO A 45 -1.15 -2.34 16.01
N GLY A 46 -0.20 -1.80 16.80
CA GLY A 46 0.73 -0.76 16.35
C GLY A 46 1.55 -1.17 15.12
N TYR A 47 2.07 -2.40 15.10
CA TYR A 47 2.76 -2.94 13.93
C TYR A 47 1.84 -3.04 12.72
N ARG A 48 0.66 -3.64 12.89
CA ARG A 48 -0.27 -3.90 11.77
C ARG A 48 -0.75 -2.61 11.13
N TYR A 49 -1.03 -1.58 11.92
CA TYR A 49 -1.39 -0.25 11.42
C TYR A 49 -0.28 0.35 10.55
N LEU A 50 0.96 0.34 11.03
CA LEU A 50 2.10 0.87 10.28
C LEU A 50 2.36 0.05 9.01
N ARG A 51 2.30 -1.28 9.09
CA ARG A 51 2.50 -2.17 7.93
C ARG A 51 1.42 -1.99 6.86
N ALA A 52 0.15 -1.78 7.25
CA ALA A 52 -0.96 -1.61 6.31
C ALA A 52 -0.80 -0.37 5.40
N ARG A 53 -0.02 0.64 5.82
CA ARG A 53 0.30 1.82 4.99
C ARG A 53 1.07 1.44 3.73
N GLY A 54 1.96 0.45 3.80
CA GLY A 54 2.71 -0.04 2.63
C GLY A 54 1.81 -0.57 1.51
N ASN A 55 0.65 -1.15 1.86
CA ASN A 55 -0.27 -1.77 0.90
C ASN A 55 -0.78 -0.80 -0.18
N SER A 56 -0.78 0.51 0.07
CA SER A 56 -1.21 1.50 -0.93
C SER A 56 -0.14 1.86 -1.95
N ILE A 57 1.14 1.50 -1.72
CA ILE A 57 2.28 1.83 -2.60
C ILE A 57 2.98 0.60 -3.18
N GLU A 58 3.01 -0.51 -2.44
CA GLU A 58 3.67 -1.74 -2.88
C GLU A 58 2.88 -2.43 -4.01
N GLY A 59 3.57 -3.06 -4.95
CA GLY A 59 2.93 -3.72 -6.09
C GLY A 59 2.13 -2.75 -6.99
N GLY A 60 2.54 -1.49 -7.05
CA GLY A 60 1.85 -0.41 -7.76
C GLY A 60 1.03 0.46 -6.81
N THR A 61 1.19 1.77 -6.93
CA THR A 61 0.43 2.72 -6.12
C THR A 61 -1.06 2.63 -6.42
N SER A 62 -1.88 3.04 -5.44
CA SER A 62 -3.33 3.00 -5.58
C SER A 62 -3.83 3.88 -6.74
N GLU A 63 -3.15 4.99 -6.99
CA GLU A 63 -3.37 5.92 -8.09
C GLU A 63 -3.13 5.23 -9.44
N ILE A 64 -1.96 4.62 -9.63
CA ILE A 64 -1.62 3.93 -10.88
C ILE A 64 -2.57 2.75 -11.15
N LEU A 65 -2.97 2.03 -10.11
CA LEU A 65 -3.94 0.95 -10.24
C LEU A 65 -5.35 1.48 -10.58
N ARG A 66 -5.75 2.65 -10.05
CA ARG A 66 -7.01 3.31 -10.46
C ARG A 66 -6.96 3.75 -11.92
N ASN A 67 -5.85 4.33 -12.38
CA ASN A 67 -5.65 4.68 -13.79
C ASN A 67 -5.76 3.44 -14.69
N THR A 68 -5.15 2.32 -14.27
CA THR A 68 -5.24 1.05 -14.99
C THR A 68 -6.69 0.54 -15.11
N ILE A 69 -7.48 0.64 -14.03
CA ILE A 69 -8.91 0.28 -14.05
C ILE A 69 -9.70 1.23 -14.96
N ALA A 70 -9.46 2.54 -14.86
CA ALA A 70 -10.09 3.55 -15.70
C ALA A 70 -9.86 3.26 -17.20
N GLU A 71 -8.62 3.03 -17.60
CA GLU A 71 -8.26 2.73 -19.00
C GLU A 71 -8.80 1.37 -19.44
N ARG A 72 -8.50 0.30 -18.70
CA ARG A 72 -8.70 -1.08 -19.19
C ARG A 72 -10.09 -1.66 -18.92
N VAL A 73 -10.76 -1.20 -17.87
CA VAL A 73 -12.07 -1.72 -17.47
C VAL A 73 -13.18 -0.75 -17.87
N LEU A 74 -12.97 0.55 -17.64
CA LEU A 74 -13.98 1.57 -17.92
C LEU A 74 -13.84 2.20 -19.31
N GLY A 75 -12.75 1.94 -20.04
CA GLY A 75 -12.52 2.48 -21.38
C GLY A 75 -12.27 3.98 -21.41
N LEU A 76 -11.88 4.58 -20.29
CA LEU A 76 -11.57 6.01 -20.21
C LEU A 76 -10.27 6.33 -20.96
N PRO A 77 -10.14 7.56 -21.50
CA PRO A 77 -8.90 7.98 -22.15
C PRO A 77 -7.69 7.84 -21.22
N PRO A 78 -6.54 7.38 -21.72
CA PRO A 78 -5.34 7.27 -20.92
C PRO A 78 -4.82 8.65 -20.51
N GLU A 79 -4.17 8.70 -19.35
CA GLU A 79 -3.44 9.90 -18.94
C GLU A 79 -2.33 10.21 -19.95
N HIS A 80 -2.03 11.50 -20.13
CA HIS A 80 -1.00 11.96 -21.05
C HIS A 80 0.38 11.41 -20.62
N ARG A 81 0.99 10.60 -21.48
CA ARG A 81 2.30 9.97 -21.25
C ARG A 81 3.21 10.27 -22.43
N VAL A 82 4.04 11.31 -22.29
CA VAL A 82 5.00 11.75 -23.33
C VAL A 82 6.12 10.74 -23.55
N ASP A 83 6.42 9.93 -22.54
CA ASP A 83 7.54 9.01 -22.45
C ASP A 83 7.19 7.57 -22.85
N LYS A 84 5.90 7.26 -23.07
CA LYS A 84 5.39 5.89 -23.27
C LYS A 84 6.10 5.11 -24.38
N HIS A 85 6.60 5.81 -25.40
CA HIS A 85 7.25 5.22 -26.57
C HIS A 85 8.76 5.49 -26.62
N VAL A 86 9.32 6.10 -25.57
CA VAL A 86 10.75 6.40 -25.46
C VAL A 86 11.39 5.30 -24.62
N ALA A 87 12.49 4.72 -25.10
CA ALA A 87 13.22 3.75 -24.30
C ALA A 87 13.86 4.45 -23.09
N TRP A 88 13.95 3.77 -21.95
CA TRP A 88 14.46 4.36 -20.70
C TRP A 88 15.79 5.10 -20.84
N LYS A 89 16.72 4.58 -21.67
CA LYS A 89 18.03 5.19 -21.90
C LYS A 89 18.00 6.51 -22.69
N ASP A 90 16.89 6.78 -23.38
CA ASP A 90 16.71 7.91 -24.30
C ASP A 90 15.87 9.03 -23.67
N LEU A 91 15.53 8.93 -22.37
CA LEU A 91 14.84 9.99 -21.61
C LEU A 91 15.81 11.13 -21.24
N GLU A 92 15.32 12.38 -21.29
CA GLU A 92 16.07 13.56 -20.82
C GLU A 92 16.39 13.43 -19.32
N ARG A 93 17.61 13.82 -18.93
CA ARG A 93 18.13 13.76 -17.54
C ARG A 93 18.27 15.15 -16.94
#